data_AF-A0A1I7KVL6-F1
#
_entry.id   AF-A0A1I7KVL6-F1
#
_cell.length_a   1.000
_cell.length_b   1.000
_cell.length_c   1.000
_cell.angle_alpha   90.00
_cell.angle_beta   90.00
_cell.angle_gamma   90.00
#
_symmetry.space_group_name_H-M   'P 1'
#
loop_
_entity.id
_entity.type
_entity.pdbx_description
1 polymer ?
#
loop_
_entity_poly.entity_id
_entity_poly.type
_entity_poly.pdbx_seq_one_letter_code
_entity_poly.pdbx_strand_id
1 'polypeptide(L)' 'MVGTHAGDMIGEIALAIEMGADAVDIGKTIHPHPTLGETIGMAAEVAHGSCTDVPPARK' A
#
# COMPACT_ATOMS: atom_id res chain seq x y z
N MET A 1 2.17 -1.29 -10.50
CA MET A 1 0.71 -1.56 -10.52
C MET A 1 0.30 -1.98 -11.92
N VAL A 2 -0.64 -2.92 -12.04
CA VAL A 2 -1.27 -3.31 -13.32
C VAL A 2 -2.76 -3.48 -13.04
N GLY A 3 -3.62 -2.74 -13.76
CA GLY A 3 -5.06 -2.71 -13.52
C GLY A 3 -5.70 -1.42 -14.03
N THR A 4 -7.04 -1.33 -13.96
CA THR A 4 -7.76 -0.07 -14.23
C THR A 4 -7.33 1.01 -13.24
N HIS A 5 -7.25 2.27 -13.68
CA HIS A 5 -6.88 3.41 -12.85
C HIS A 5 -5.46 3.36 -12.22
N ALA A 6 -4.58 2.47 -12.67
CA ALA A 6 -3.21 2.38 -12.14
C ALA A 6 -2.42 3.70 -12.29
N GLY A 7 -2.66 4.46 -13.37
CA GLY A 7 -2.06 5.78 -13.56
C GLY A 7 -2.59 6.85 -12.61
N ASP A 8 -3.83 6.71 -12.14
CA ASP A 8 -4.44 7.66 -11.20
C ASP A 8 -3.91 7.44 -9.77
N MET A 9 -3.58 6.19 -9.42
CA MET A 9 -3.12 5.80 -8.08
C MET A 9 -1.61 5.99 -7.87
N ILE A 10 -0.79 6.04 -8.94
CA ILE A 10 0.68 6.08 -8.81
C ILE A 10 1.18 7.37 -8.15
N GLY A 11 0.36 8.43 -8.15
CA GLY A 11 0.69 9.71 -7.51
C GLY A 11 0.96 9.57 -6.02
N GLU A 12 0.27 8.67 -5.31
CA GLU A 12 0.53 8.43 -3.90
C GLU A 12 1.91 7.80 -3.67
N ILE A 13 2.28 6.79 -4.47
CA ILE A 13 3.60 6.14 -4.39
C ILE A 13 4.71 7.13 -4.75
N ALA A 14 4.49 7.98 -5.76
CA ALA A 14 5.44 9.04 -6.11
C ALA A 14 5.64 10.02 -4.96
N LEU A 15 4.56 10.49 -4.31
CA LEU A 15 4.64 11.34 -3.14
C LEU A 15 5.35 10.64 -1.97
N ALA A 16 5.05 9.36 -1.72
CA ALA A 16 5.70 8.59 -0.67
C ALA A 16 7.22 8.50 -0.88
N ILE A 17 7.68 8.31 -2.11
CA ILE A 17 9.11 8.34 -2.46
C ILE A 17 9.73 9.71 -2.21
N GLU A 18 9.08 10.80 -2.66
CA GLU A 18 9.58 12.18 -2.45
C GLU A 18 9.67 12.55 -0.96
N MET A 19 8.76 12.02 -0.15
CA MET A 19 8.77 12.22 1.30
C MET A 19 9.76 11.30 2.03
N GLY A 20 10.38 10.35 1.34
CA GLY A 20 11.24 9.32 1.96
C GLY A 20 10.48 8.42 2.93
N ALA A 21 9.18 8.19 2.68
CA ALA A 21 8.31 7.39 3.54
C ALA A 21 8.72 5.90 3.54
N ASP A 22 8.59 5.25 4.68
CA ASP A 22 8.80 3.82 4.82
C ASP A 22 7.50 3.00 4.75
N ALA A 23 7.61 1.68 4.87
CA ALA A 23 6.44 0.79 4.83
C ALA A 23 5.48 1.00 6.01
N VAL A 24 5.97 1.51 7.15
CA VAL A 24 5.13 1.79 8.32
C VAL A 24 4.31 3.06 8.08
N ASP A 25 4.91 4.10 7.49
CA ASP A 25 4.21 5.33 7.13
C ASP A 25 3.04 5.06 6.18
N ILE A 26 3.29 4.29 5.11
CA ILE A 26 2.26 3.93 4.11
C ILE A 26 1.25 2.95 4.72
N GLY A 27 1.71 1.90 5.40
CA GLY A 27 0.84 0.86 5.96
C GLY A 27 -0.07 1.35 7.09
N LYS A 28 0.37 2.35 7.88
CA LYS A 28 -0.47 2.95 8.93
C LYS A 28 -1.39 4.07 8.42
N THR A 29 -1.24 4.49 7.17
CA THR A 29 -2.17 5.43 6.54
C THR A 29 -3.49 4.69 6.28
N ILE A 30 -4.59 5.20 6.82
CA ILE A 30 -5.91 4.57 6.67
C ILE A 30 -6.43 4.86 5.26
N HIS A 31 -6.36 3.86 4.39
CA HIS A 31 -6.91 3.93 3.05
C HIS A 31 -8.42 3.64 3.07
N PRO A 32 -9.25 4.33 2.28
CA PRO A 32 -10.68 4.06 2.22
C PRO A 32 -11.00 2.66 1.68
N HIS A 33 -11.94 1.98 2.33
CA HIS A 33 -12.45 0.66 1.92
C HIS A 33 -13.91 0.76 1.42
N PRO A 34 -14.33 0.03 0.35
CA PRO A 34 -13.52 -0.77 -0.57
C PRO A 34 -13.02 0.05 -1.78
N THR A 35 -11.71 0.09 -2.03
CA THR A 35 -11.13 0.82 -3.17
C THR A 35 -9.93 0.09 -3.78
N LEU A 36 -9.60 0.37 -5.05
CA LEU A 36 -8.33 -0.13 -5.61
C LEU A 36 -7.11 0.53 -4.96
N GLY A 37 -7.25 1.77 -4.46
CA GLY A 37 -6.17 2.51 -3.82
C GLY A 37 -5.70 1.90 -2.51
N GLU A 38 -6.60 1.22 -1.78
CA GLU A 38 -6.23 0.54 -0.52
C GLU A 38 -5.16 -0.55 -0.69
N THR A 39 -4.94 -1.02 -1.93
CA THR A 39 -3.85 -1.96 -2.25
C THR A 39 -2.45 -1.38 -2.02
N ILE A 40 -2.29 -0.06 -2.00
CA ILE A 40 -1.02 0.60 -1.66
C ILE A 40 -0.70 0.39 -0.17
N GLY A 41 -1.65 0.72 0.71
CA GLY A 41 -1.58 0.43 2.14
C GLY A 41 -1.40 -1.05 2.45
N MET A 42 -2.21 -1.93 1.84
CA MET A 42 -2.08 -3.37 2.03
C MET A 42 -0.71 -3.90 1.58
N ALA A 43 -0.16 -3.42 0.46
CA ALA A 43 1.17 -3.82 0.02
C ALA A 43 2.27 -3.41 1.02
N ALA A 44 2.13 -2.24 1.64
CA ALA A 44 3.03 -1.80 2.70
C ALA A 44 2.89 -2.64 3.97
N GLU A 45 1.67 -2.98 4.37
CA GLU A 45 1.42 -3.91 5.48
C GLU A 45 1.96 -5.32 5.21
N VAL A 46 1.92 -5.80 3.96
CA VAL A 46 2.55 -7.07 3.56
C VAL A 46 4.06 -6.99 3.72
N ALA A 47 4.69 -5.89 3.28
CA ALA A 47 6.12 -5.68 3.45
C ALA A 47 6.53 -5.59 4.93
N HIS A 48 5.69 -4.99 5.77
CA HIS A 48 5.88 -4.90 7.22
C HIS A 48 5.52 -6.22 7.95
N GLY A 49 4.77 -7.12 7.32
CA GLY A 49 4.33 -8.39 7.90
C GLY A 49 3.10 -8.28 8.82
N SER A 50 2.33 -7.19 8.70
CA SER A 50 1.12 -6.94 9.51
C SER A 50 -0.20 -7.10 8.75
N CYS A 51 -0.17 -7.32 7.44
CA CYS A 51 -1.39 -7.47 6.64
C CYS A 51 -2.15 -8.74 7.02
N THR A 52 -3.45 -8.61 7.31
CA THR A 52 -4.33 -9.73 7.68
C THR A 52 -5.19 -10.25 6.54
N ASP A 53 -5.22 -9.56 5.41
CA ASP A 53 -6.06 -9.90 4.25
C ASP A 53 -5.39 -10.87 3.27
N VAL A 54 -4.14 -11.23 3.54
CA VAL A 54 -3.37 -12.26 2.83
C VAL A 54 -2.87 -13.33 3.80
N PRO A 55 -2.50 -14.54 3.31
CA PRO A 55 -1.87 -15.54 4.16
C PRO A 55 -0.59 -15.00 4.83
N PRO A 56 -0.27 -15.47 6.05
CA PRO A 56 0.92 -15.02 6.76
C PRO A 56 2.19 -15.34 5.96
N ALA A 57 3.17 -14.43 6.02
CA ALA A 57 4.47 -14.62 5.39
C ALA A 57 5.13 -15.92 5.90
N ARG A 58 5.72 -16.69 4.99
CA ARG A 58 6.46 -17.91 5.36
C ARG A 58 7.72 -17.53 6.11
N LYS A 59 7.92 -18.11 7.30
CA LYS A 59 9.15 -18.01 8.09
C LYS A 59 10.29 -18.80 7.45
#